data_AF-A0AA42HW40-F1
#
_entry.id   AF-A0AA42HW40-F1
#
_cell.length_a   1.000
_cell.length_b   1.000
_cell.length_c   1.000
_cell.angle_alpha   90.00
_cell.angle_beta   90.00
_cell.angle_gamma   90.00
#
_symmetry.space_group_name_H-M   'P 1'
#
loop_
_entity.id
_entity.type
_entity.pdbx_description
1 polymer ?
#
loop_
_entity_poly.entity_id
_entity_poly.type
_entity_poly.pdbx_seq_one_letter_code
_entity_poly.pdbx_strand_id
1 'polypeptide(L)'
;MAGSYLQVSNLVFRNGYTPGDAVVAFRESSKAVARHSRVTGLVIDDYTNPDASDQDYWVSLYGSNNRLDHSQLRGKTNAGPTVVVVRDATQGLDNQHRIDHNWFGPRPALGVNGGETLRVGTSDTSLSDSNSTVENNWFEGCDGETEIISNKSGGNTYRGNVFYRSAGALTLRHGNGNRVIDNVFLGDDKTGTGGVRIINADQTVSNNYFERLAGSSNRSALAVMDAQADPPLSGYAPVVNATINRNTFVDVAKISFGVGHDEAKGIVVAASNSRFSANLIVNRTSRNPPNAASSLAGIDFSGNVQSPAASTVFPGGVEGRGVSLQQAASGLWVAAPALPAVGADPALAMTAREATGVDWYPKVGEVALSRTRNGVDR
;
A
#
# COMPACT_ATOMS: atom_id res chain seq x y z
N MET A 1 19.57 -16.21 9.22
CA MET A 1 20.74 -15.44 9.74
C MET A 1 20.46 -15.00 11.16
N ALA A 2 21.41 -15.13 12.09
CA ALA A 2 21.24 -14.75 13.49
C ALA A 2 22.53 -14.10 14.03
N GLY A 3 22.40 -13.09 14.89
CA GLY A 3 23.51 -12.26 15.36
C GLY A 3 23.27 -10.76 15.12
N SER A 4 24.33 -9.95 15.16
CA SER A 4 24.22 -8.50 14.94
C SER A 4 25.24 -8.04 13.90
N TYR A 5 24.91 -6.96 13.17
CA TYR A 5 25.81 -6.34 12.19
C TYR A 5 26.24 -7.28 11.05
N LEU A 6 25.31 -8.12 10.60
CA LEU A 6 25.53 -9.04 9.50
C LEU A 6 25.10 -8.40 8.18
N GLN A 7 25.81 -8.72 7.10
CA GLN A 7 25.39 -8.38 5.74
C GLN A 7 25.40 -9.63 4.87
N VAL A 8 24.28 -9.87 4.17
CA VAL A 8 24.16 -10.85 3.10
C VAL A 8 23.85 -10.10 1.81
N SER A 9 24.56 -10.43 0.73
CA SER A 9 24.36 -9.72 -0.53
C SER A 9 24.48 -10.60 -1.77
N ASN A 10 23.74 -10.22 -2.82
CA ASN A 10 23.89 -10.72 -4.19
C ASN A 10 23.72 -12.24 -4.32
N LEU A 11 22.58 -12.75 -3.82
CA LEU A 11 22.19 -14.15 -3.92
C LEU A 11 20.96 -14.32 -4.81
N VAL A 12 20.89 -15.44 -5.54
CA VAL A 12 19.75 -15.79 -6.40
C VAL A 12 19.16 -17.12 -5.92
N PHE A 13 17.88 -17.12 -5.57
CA PHE A 13 17.08 -18.32 -5.32
C PHE A 13 16.14 -18.54 -6.51
N ARG A 14 16.28 -19.68 -7.20
CA ARG A 14 15.45 -20.11 -8.35
C ARG A 14 15.50 -21.63 -8.50
N ASN A 15 14.61 -22.21 -9.30
CA ASN A 15 14.56 -23.65 -9.59
C ASN A 15 14.41 -24.53 -8.33
N GLY A 16 13.55 -24.13 -7.39
CA GLY A 16 13.29 -24.87 -6.16
C GLY A 16 12.27 -24.17 -5.27
N TYR A 17 12.23 -24.58 -4.01
CA TYR A 17 11.41 -23.98 -2.95
C TYR A 17 12.11 -24.21 -1.60
N THR A 18 11.68 -23.49 -0.56
CA THR A 18 12.27 -23.69 0.77
C THR A 18 11.72 -24.97 1.40
N PRO A 19 12.55 -25.79 2.08
CA PRO A 19 12.05 -26.91 2.88
C PRO A 19 11.55 -26.46 4.27
N GLY A 20 11.69 -25.18 4.62
CA GLY A 20 11.30 -24.60 5.90
C GLY A 20 10.16 -23.59 5.81
N ASP A 21 10.01 -22.76 6.85
CA ASP A 21 8.96 -21.74 6.92
C ASP A 21 9.30 -20.45 6.13
N ALA A 22 10.58 -20.25 5.78
CA ALA A 22 11.02 -19.13 4.96
C ALA A 22 12.21 -19.44 4.05
N VAL A 23 12.38 -18.68 2.96
CA VAL A 23 13.60 -18.71 2.12
C VAL A 23 14.75 -17.96 2.82
N VAL A 24 14.48 -16.74 3.28
CA VAL A 24 15.42 -15.93 4.07
C VAL A 24 14.78 -15.51 5.39
N ALA A 25 15.29 -16.02 6.50
CA ALA A 25 14.85 -15.63 7.84
C ALA A 25 15.92 -14.81 8.57
N PHE A 26 15.53 -13.69 9.17
CA PHE A 26 16.35 -12.90 10.10
C PHE A 26 16.38 -13.52 11.51
N ARG A 27 16.40 -14.86 11.57
CA ARG A 27 16.61 -15.66 12.76
C ARG A 27 17.23 -17.01 12.40
N GLU A 28 17.68 -17.71 13.43
CA GLU A 28 17.93 -19.16 13.41
C GLU A 28 16.86 -19.88 14.25
N SER A 29 16.43 -19.28 15.35
CA SER A 29 15.35 -19.78 16.21
C SER A 29 14.60 -18.62 16.87
N SER A 30 13.56 -18.90 17.67
CA SER A 30 12.88 -17.86 18.45
C SER A 30 13.79 -17.14 19.45
N LYS A 31 14.91 -17.75 19.86
CA LYS A 31 15.88 -17.19 20.82
C LYS A 31 17.10 -16.55 20.14
N ALA A 32 17.34 -16.85 18.87
CA ALA A 32 18.50 -16.39 18.12
C ALA A 32 18.04 -15.61 16.87
N VAL A 33 17.90 -14.29 17.02
CA VAL A 33 17.45 -13.36 15.97
C VAL A 33 18.59 -12.51 15.42
N ALA A 34 18.38 -11.93 14.25
CA ALA A 34 19.25 -10.91 13.69
C ALA A 34 18.86 -9.51 14.20
N ARG A 35 19.85 -8.65 14.47
CA ARG A 35 19.65 -7.21 14.71
C ARG A 35 20.66 -6.39 13.92
N HIS A 36 20.33 -5.14 13.60
CA HIS A 36 21.27 -4.23 12.90
C HIS A 36 21.88 -4.87 11.64
N SER A 37 21.13 -5.73 10.95
CA SER A 37 21.62 -6.57 9.88
C SER A 37 20.93 -6.26 8.55
N ARG A 38 21.60 -6.56 7.44
CA ARG A 38 21.19 -6.16 6.11
C ARG A 38 21.18 -7.33 5.14
N VAL A 39 20.08 -7.46 4.40
CA VAL A 39 20.00 -8.28 3.19
C VAL A 39 19.82 -7.33 2.01
N THR A 40 20.71 -7.41 1.03
CA THR A 40 20.69 -6.51 -0.13
C THR A 40 21.01 -7.26 -1.43
N GLY A 41 20.45 -6.85 -2.57
CA GLY A 41 20.69 -7.55 -3.83
C GLY A 41 20.19 -9.01 -3.82
N LEU A 42 19.17 -9.31 -3.02
CA LEU A 42 18.55 -10.64 -3.01
C LEU A 42 17.64 -10.78 -4.22
N VAL A 43 17.77 -11.86 -4.97
CA VAL A 43 16.84 -12.23 -6.04
C VAL A 43 16.13 -13.52 -5.62
N ILE A 44 14.80 -13.47 -5.56
CA ILE A 44 13.96 -14.68 -5.44
C ILE A 44 13.06 -14.71 -6.67
N ASP A 45 13.30 -15.73 -7.49
CA ASP A 45 12.71 -15.85 -8.82
C ASP A 45 12.02 -17.21 -8.98
N ASP A 46 10.67 -17.19 -8.97
CA ASP A 46 9.81 -18.36 -9.14
C ASP A 46 10.17 -19.51 -8.15
N TYR A 47 10.66 -19.18 -6.95
CA TYR A 47 11.10 -20.12 -5.91
C TYR A 47 9.94 -20.54 -4.99
N THR A 48 8.90 -21.12 -5.58
CA THR A 48 7.59 -21.34 -4.96
C THR A 48 7.33 -22.81 -4.62
N ASN A 49 6.71 -23.08 -3.47
CA ASN A 49 6.26 -24.43 -3.11
C ASN A 49 5.25 -24.96 -4.16
N PRO A 50 5.38 -26.20 -4.64
CA PRO A 50 4.43 -26.78 -5.61
C PRO A 50 3.02 -26.97 -5.05
N ASP A 51 2.86 -27.09 -3.73
CA ASP A 51 1.55 -27.05 -3.08
C ASP A 51 1.16 -25.59 -2.81
N ALA A 52 0.17 -25.10 -3.55
CA ALA A 52 -0.29 -23.71 -3.43
C ALA A 52 -0.92 -23.38 -2.06
N SER A 53 -1.38 -24.41 -1.32
CA SER A 53 -1.96 -24.24 0.01
C SER A 53 -0.93 -24.25 1.13
N ASP A 54 0.26 -24.80 0.87
CA ASP A 54 1.33 -24.85 1.86
C ASP A 54 1.94 -23.45 2.05
N GLN A 55 1.98 -23.02 3.31
CA GLN A 55 2.31 -21.65 3.66
C GLN A 55 3.79 -21.51 3.97
N ASP A 56 4.47 -20.68 3.18
CA ASP A 56 5.83 -20.21 3.48
C ASP A 56 5.96 -18.69 3.29
N TYR A 57 7.08 -18.16 3.73
CA TYR A 57 7.49 -16.77 3.48
C TYR A 57 8.73 -16.75 2.59
N TRP A 58 8.90 -15.71 1.77
CA TRP A 58 10.18 -15.54 1.09
C TRP A 58 11.17 -14.80 1.97
N VAL A 59 10.76 -13.72 2.62
CA VAL A 59 11.59 -13.04 3.62
C VAL A 59 10.82 -12.82 4.90
N SER A 60 11.36 -13.30 6.02
CA SER A 60 10.81 -13.08 7.35
C SER A 60 11.78 -12.27 8.21
N LEU A 61 11.40 -11.03 8.53
CA LEU A 61 12.16 -10.14 9.39
C LEU A 61 11.75 -10.38 10.85
N TYR A 62 12.74 -10.56 11.72
CA TYR A 62 12.63 -10.67 13.18
C TYR A 62 13.59 -9.68 13.84
N GLY A 63 13.57 -9.57 15.17
CA GLY A 63 14.51 -8.71 15.90
C GLY A 63 14.25 -7.22 15.67
N SER A 64 15.32 -6.42 15.53
CA SER A 64 15.21 -4.97 15.34
C SER A 64 16.31 -4.38 14.47
N ASN A 65 16.05 -3.20 13.90
CA ASN A 65 16.98 -2.39 13.10
C ASN A 65 17.56 -3.12 11.89
N ASN A 66 16.82 -4.06 11.32
CA ASN A 66 17.21 -4.80 10.13
C ASN A 66 16.78 -4.07 8.85
N ARG A 67 17.49 -4.35 7.75
CA ARG A 67 17.24 -3.76 6.44
C ARG A 67 17.12 -4.82 5.35
N LEU A 68 16.06 -4.73 4.55
CA LEU A 68 15.92 -5.43 3.27
C LEU A 68 15.91 -4.38 2.17
N ASP A 69 16.92 -4.36 1.29
CA ASP A 69 17.00 -3.33 0.25
C ASP A 69 17.54 -3.82 -1.09
N HIS A 70 17.28 -3.06 -2.16
CA HIS A 70 17.79 -3.34 -3.52
C HIS A 70 17.57 -4.81 -3.95
N SER A 71 16.46 -5.42 -3.56
CA SER A 71 16.17 -6.84 -3.82
C SER A 71 15.05 -7.00 -4.85
N GLN A 72 15.01 -8.13 -5.54
CA GLN A 72 14.02 -8.48 -6.57
C GLN A 72 13.27 -9.75 -6.17
N LEU A 73 11.95 -9.66 -5.98
CA LEU A 73 11.12 -10.79 -5.57
C LEU A 73 9.95 -10.92 -6.54
N ARG A 74 9.88 -11.99 -7.32
CA ARG A 74 8.77 -12.23 -8.27
C ARG A 74 8.33 -13.70 -8.32
N GLY A 75 7.04 -13.93 -8.54
CA GLY A 75 6.52 -15.23 -8.94
C GLY A 75 6.01 -16.15 -7.81
N LYS A 76 5.72 -15.62 -6.62
CA LYS A 76 5.21 -16.45 -5.52
C LYS A 76 3.77 -16.90 -5.83
N THR A 77 3.51 -18.20 -5.86
CA THR A 77 2.17 -18.74 -6.20
C THR A 77 1.50 -19.50 -5.07
N ASN A 78 2.24 -19.84 -4.00
CA ASN A 78 1.68 -20.47 -2.81
C ASN A 78 1.29 -19.46 -1.71
N ALA A 79 0.53 -19.95 -0.72
CA ALA A 79 0.06 -19.17 0.42
C ALA A 79 1.20 -18.58 1.27
N GLY A 80 0.88 -17.49 1.99
CA GLY A 80 1.80 -16.78 2.88
C GLY A 80 2.36 -15.49 2.26
N PRO A 81 2.59 -14.43 3.05
CA PRO A 81 3.16 -13.21 2.53
C PRO A 81 4.51 -13.42 1.85
N THR A 82 4.79 -12.61 0.82
CA THR A 82 6.13 -12.64 0.19
C THR A 82 7.16 -12.15 1.19
N VAL A 83 6.92 -11.00 1.83
CA VAL A 83 7.75 -10.47 2.90
C VAL A 83 6.90 -10.21 4.14
N VAL A 84 7.39 -10.63 5.31
CA VAL A 84 6.70 -10.44 6.58
C VAL A 84 7.63 -9.89 7.66
N VAL A 85 7.19 -8.87 8.39
CA VAL A 85 7.78 -8.48 9.67
C VAL A 85 7.04 -9.24 10.76
N VAL A 86 7.73 -10.22 11.35
CA VAL A 86 7.21 -11.04 12.43
C VAL A 86 7.60 -10.41 13.75
N ARG A 87 6.60 -10.22 14.61
CA ARG A 87 6.73 -9.48 15.88
C ARG A 87 6.46 -10.42 17.04
N ASP A 88 7.38 -10.43 17.99
CA ASP A 88 7.33 -11.27 19.19
C ASP A 88 7.72 -10.41 20.38
N ALA A 89 6.92 -10.43 21.45
CA ALA A 89 7.15 -9.63 22.65
C ALA A 89 8.50 -9.95 23.32
N THR A 90 8.98 -11.20 23.23
CA THR A 90 10.28 -11.60 23.78
C THR A 90 11.47 -10.99 23.04
N GLN A 91 11.25 -10.56 21.79
CA GLN A 91 12.28 -9.97 20.92
C GLN A 91 12.18 -8.44 20.85
N GLY A 92 11.14 -7.86 21.44
CA GLY A 92 10.78 -6.46 21.31
C GLY A 92 9.78 -6.25 20.16
N LEU A 93 8.76 -5.42 20.44
CA LEU A 93 7.70 -5.12 19.49
C LEU A 93 8.02 -3.89 18.62
N ASP A 94 8.87 -2.99 19.09
CA ASP A 94 9.41 -1.86 18.33
C ASP A 94 10.62 -2.31 17.51
N ASN A 95 10.39 -2.67 16.24
CA ASN A 95 11.40 -3.33 15.41
C ASN A 95 12.23 -2.34 14.58
N GLN A 96 11.69 -1.18 14.23
CA GLN A 96 12.35 -0.13 13.45
C GLN A 96 13.04 -0.69 12.19
N HIS A 97 12.39 -1.63 11.50
CA HIS A 97 12.94 -2.21 10.27
C HIS A 97 12.84 -1.24 9.10
N ARG A 98 13.74 -1.40 8.13
CA ARG A 98 13.73 -0.62 6.89
C ARG A 98 13.63 -1.54 5.69
N ILE A 99 12.65 -1.31 4.83
CA ILE A 99 12.42 -2.08 3.61
C ILE A 99 12.40 -1.07 2.45
N ASP A 100 13.49 -0.98 1.69
CA ASP A 100 13.66 0.11 0.73
C ASP A 100 14.31 -0.24 -0.60
N HIS A 101 13.94 0.44 -1.68
CA HIS A 101 14.49 0.23 -3.03
C HIS A 101 14.34 -1.21 -3.55
N ASN A 102 13.36 -1.97 -3.06
CA ASN A 102 13.08 -3.31 -3.57
C ASN A 102 12.13 -3.24 -4.76
N TRP A 103 12.33 -4.16 -5.71
CA TRP A 103 11.38 -4.44 -6.78
C TRP A 103 10.58 -5.71 -6.42
N PHE A 104 9.34 -5.51 -6.04
CA PHE A 104 8.35 -6.57 -5.88
C PHE A 104 7.67 -6.77 -7.23
N GLY A 105 8.11 -7.79 -7.96
CA GLY A 105 7.57 -8.14 -9.27
C GLY A 105 6.25 -8.89 -9.18
N PRO A 106 5.76 -9.40 -10.33
CA PRO A 106 4.43 -9.99 -10.41
C PRO A 106 4.23 -11.11 -9.40
N ARG A 107 3.10 -11.03 -8.69
CA ARG A 107 2.58 -12.07 -7.82
C ARG A 107 1.18 -12.42 -8.33
N PRO A 108 0.98 -13.58 -8.98
CA PRO A 108 -0.34 -13.98 -9.47
C PRO A 108 -1.36 -14.06 -8.35
N ALA A 109 -2.64 -13.89 -8.70
CA ALA A 109 -3.73 -14.03 -7.74
C ALA A 109 -3.74 -15.42 -7.10
N LEU A 110 -3.75 -15.46 -5.77
CA LEU A 110 -3.82 -16.70 -5.01
C LEU A 110 -5.24 -17.31 -5.03
N GLY A 111 -6.27 -16.47 -5.21
CA GLY A 111 -7.68 -16.87 -5.19
C GLY A 111 -8.28 -17.02 -3.80
N VAL A 112 -7.45 -16.98 -2.75
CA VAL A 112 -7.84 -17.02 -1.33
C VAL A 112 -7.05 -15.98 -0.52
N ASN A 113 -7.40 -15.81 0.75
CA ASN A 113 -6.67 -14.96 1.69
C ASN A 113 -5.25 -15.51 1.96
N GLY A 114 -4.29 -14.63 2.23
CA GLY A 114 -2.88 -15.02 2.52
C GLY A 114 -1.93 -14.77 1.35
N GLY A 115 -2.33 -13.91 0.42
CA GLY A 115 -1.60 -13.58 -0.79
C GLY A 115 -0.76 -12.30 -0.68
N GLU A 116 -0.52 -11.78 0.54
CA GLU A 116 -0.01 -10.42 0.72
C GLU A 116 1.43 -10.27 0.20
N THR A 117 1.74 -9.22 -0.56
CA THR A 117 3.16 -9.01 -0.96
C THR A 117 4.00 -8.62 0.26
N LEU A 118 3.47 -7.77 1.12
CA LEU A 118 4.12 -7.35 2.35
C LEU A 118 3.15 -7.37 3.53
N ARG A 119 3.58 -7.91 4.67
CA ARG A 119 2.83 -7.80 5.93
C ARG A 119 3.71 -7.29 7.07
N VAL A 120 3.22 -6.31 7.84
CA VAL A 120 3.94 -5.76 9.00
C VAL A 120 3.16 -6.02 10.29
N GLY A 121 3.49 -7.12 10.97
CA GLY A 121 2.82 -7.57 12.19
C GLY A 121 1.63 -8.51 11.97
N THR A 122 0.83 -8.70 13.02
CA THR A 122 -0.38 -9.54 13.08
C THR A 122 -1.43 -8.87 13.96
N SER A 123 -2.67 -9.37 13.97
CA SER A 123 -3.72 -8.87 14.87
C SER A 123 -3.28 -8.84 16.34
N ASP A 124 -2.58 -9.89 16.79
CA ASP A 124 -2.24 -10.11 18.19
C ASP A 124 -1.25 -9.08 18.74
N THR A 125 -0.43 -8.49 17.87
CA THR A 125 0.55 -7.46 18.23
C THR A 125 0.15 -6.08 17.74
N SER A 126 -1.02 -5.93 17.13
CA SER A 126 -1.38 -4.75 16.35
C SER A 126 -1.48 -3.44 17.14
N LEU A 127 -1.80 -3.52 18.43
CA LEU A 127 -1.93 -2.36 19.33
C LEU A 127 -0.58 -1.82 19.86
N SER A 128 0.53 -2.30 19.31
CA SER A 128 1.88 -1.84 19.68
C SER A 128 2.64 -1.38 18.44
N ASP A 129 3.56 -0.45 18.64
CA ASP A 129 4.32 0.17 17.55
C ASP A 129 5.42 -0.75 17.03
N SER A 130 5.51 -0.87 15.70
CA SER A 130 6.66 -1.49 15.02
C SER A 130 7.65 -0.44 14.53
N ASN A 131 7.19 0.78 14.25
CA ASN A 131 7.97 1.89 13.69
C ASN A 131 8.80 1.49 12.45
N SER A 132 8.32 0.49 11.70
CA SER A 132 8.98 0.05 10.48
C SER A 132 8.75 1.06 9.36
N THR A 133 9.76 1.25 8.52
CA THR A 133 9.72 2.12 7.34
C THR A 133 9.79 1.28 6.06
N VAL A 134 8.79 1.44 5.20
CA VAL A 134 8.70 0.83 3.88
C VAL A 134 8.71 1.94 2.85
N GLU A 135 9.84 2.12 2.17
CA GLU A 135 10.04 3.31 1.34
C GLU A 135 10.71 3.08 0.00
N ASN A 136 10.32 3.86 -1.02
CA ASN A 136 10.93 3.84 -2.35
C ASN A 136 11.00 2.43 -2.96
N ASN A 137 10.00 1.58 -2.70
CA ASN A 137 9.87 0.27 -3.34
C ASN A 137 8.95 0.37 -4.57
N TRP A 138 9.12 -0.55 -5.51
CA TRP A 138 8.28 -0.69 -6.70
C TRP A 138 7.50 -2.00 -6.63
N PHE A 139 6.18 -1.91 -6.55
CA PHE A 139 5.23 -3.03 -6.53
C PHE A 139 4.59 -3.16 -7.92
N GLU A 140 4.89 -4.22 -8.66
CA GLU A 140 4.51 -4.40 -10.07
C GLU A 140 3.72 -5.69 -10.26
N GLY A 141 2.46 -5.60 -10.67
CA GLY A 141 1.63 -6.79 -10.86
C GLY A 141 1.46 -7.63 -9.59
N CYS A 142 1.47 -6.99 -8.42
CA CYS A 142 1.27 -7.64 -7.13
C CYS A 142 -0.22 -7.96 -6.90
N ASP A 143 -0.71 -9.01 -7.54
CA ASP A 143 -2.15 -9.35 -7.62
C ASP A 143 -2.57 -10.45 -6.63
N GLY A 144 -1.65 -10.85 -5.74
CA GLY A 144 -1.80 -12.01 -4.86
C GLY A 144 -3.14 -12.06 -4.13
N GLU A 145 -3.60 -10.93 -3.58
CA GLU A 145 -4.91 -10.81 -2.95
C GLU A 145 -5.38 -9.35 -2.84
N THR A 146 -6.36 -9.07 -1.96
CA THR A 146 -6.89 -7.72 -1.76
C THR A 146 -5.87 -6.79 -1.07
N GLU A 147 -5.00 -7.33 -0.24
CA GLU A 147 -3.95 -6.59 0.47
C GLU A 147 -2.58 -6.77 -0.21
N ILE A 148 -2.15 -5.79 -1.02
CA ILE A 148 -0.75 -5.78 -1.52
C ILE A 148 0.18 -5.63 -0.32
N ILE A 149 -0.13 -4.62 0.51
CA ILE A 149 0.49 -4.41 1.81
C ILE A 149 -0.60 -4.56 2.86
N SER A 150 -0.33 -5.35 3.89
CA SER A 150 -1.15 -5.49 5.08
C SER A 150 -0.40 -4.97 6.31
N ASN A 151 -0.70 -3.73 6.71
CA ASN A 151 -0.20 -3.17 7.96
C ASN A 151 -1.00 -3.71 9.14
N LYS A 152 -0.34 -4.35 10.09
CA LYS A 152 -0.96 -4.94 11.29
C LYS A 152 -0.15 -4.57 12.55
N SER A 153 0.26 -3.32 12.66
CA SER A 153 1.00 -2.76 13.80
C SER A 153 0.94 -1.23 13.79
N GLY A 154 1.39 -0.58 14.86
CA GLY A 154 1.38 0.88 14.98
C GLY A 154 2.66 1.59 14.49
N GLY A 155 2.55 2.88 14.23
CA GLY A 155 3.68 3.79 14.00
C GLY A 155 4.45 3.59 12.69
N ASN A 156 3.99 2.76 11.76
CA ASN A 156 4.73 2.48 10.54
C ASN A 156 4.65 3.62 9.53
N THR A 157 5.69 3.75 8.71
CA THR A 157 5.74 4.71 7.60
C THR A 157 5.87 4.00 6.26
N TYR A 158 4.94 4.27 5.36
CA TYR A 158 4.91 3.84 3.97
C TYR A 158 5.09 5.07 3.08
N ARG A 159 6.28 5.26 2.48
CA ARG A 159 6.55 6.48 1.71
C ARG A 159 7.29 6.33 0.40
N GLY A 160 6.96 7.15 -0.60
CA GLY A 160 7.68 7.17 -1.89
C GLY A 160 7.58 5.87 -2.70
N ASN A 161 6.69 4.94 -2.31
CA ASN A 161 6.52 3.67 -3.02
C ASN A 161 5.69 3.88 -4.28
N VAL A 162 5.96 3.07 -5.30
CA VAL A 162 5.18 3.02 -6.53
C VAL A 162 4.41 1.71 -6.60
N PHE A 163 3.09 1.79 -6.79
CA PHE A 163 2.22 0.64 -7.05
C PHE A 163 1.80 0.69 -8.51
N TYR A 164 2.44 -0.15 -9.32
CA TYR A 164 2.25 -0.22 -10.75
C TYR A 164 1.39 -1.44 -11.10
N ARG A 165 0.20 -1.17 -11.68
CA ARG A 165 -0.75 -2.19 -12.17
C ARG A 165 -0.93 -3.37 -11.21
N SER A 166 -1.02 -3.08 -9.91
CA SER A 166 -1.15 -4.10 -8.86
C SER A 166 -2.60 -4.18 -8.38
N ALA A 167 -3.22 -5.34 -8.51
CA ALA A 167 -4.64 -5.55 -8.23
C ALA A 167 -4.90 -5.83 -6.73
N GLY A 168 -4.77 -4.79 -5.91
CA GLY A 168 -5.08 -4.80 -4.49
C GLY A 168 -4.91 -3.40 -3.89
N ALA A 169 -4.74 -3.30 -2.57
CA ALA A 169 -4.56 -2.04 -1.87
C ALA A 169 -3.42 -2.09 -0.85
N LEU A 170 -2.86 -0.92 -0.52
CA LEU A 170 -2.15 -0.71 0.74
C LEU A 170 -3.21 -0.59 1.84
N THR A 171 -3.34 -1.64 2.66
CA THR A 171 -4.34 -1.70 3.73
C THR A 171 -3.71 -1.43 5.09
N LEU A 172 -4.24 -0.41 5.77
CA LEU A 172 -4.02 -0.14 7.19
C LEU A 172 -4.91 -1.06 8.03
N ARG A 173 -4.62 -2.37 7.99
CA ARG A 173 -5.53 -3.44 8.40
C ARG A 173 -5.78 -3.49 9.89
N HIS A 174 -4.73 -3.37 10.69
CA HIS A 174 -4.75 -3.20 12.13
C HIS A 174 -3.66 -2.22 12.57
N GLY A 175 -3.76 -1.72 13.81
CA GLY A 175 -2.78 -0.82 14.41
C GLY A 175 -2.99 0.64 14.03
N ASN A 176 -2.48 1.55 14.87
CA ASN A 176 -2.80 2.98 14.84
C ASN A 176 -1.60 3.83 14.44
N GLY A 177 -1.82 5.09 14.07
CA GLY A 177 -0.74 6.06 13.93
C GLY A 177 0.18 5.83 12.73
N ASN A 178 -0.29 5.12 11.70
CA ASN A 178 0.53 4.83 10.52
C ASN A 178 0.46 5.96 9.49
N ARG A 179 1.50 6.06 8.67
CA ARG A 179 1.68 7.16 7.72
C ARG A 179 1.86 6.61 6.31
N VAL A 180 0.95 6.94 5.40
CA VAL A 180 1.03 6.65 3.97
C VAL A 180 1.24 7.97 3.24
N ILE A 181 2.49 8.26 2.86
CA ILE A 181 2.90 9.59 2.41
C ILE A 181 3.71 9.53 1.12
N ASP A 182 3.47 10.42 0.16
CA ASP A 182 4.28 10.53 -1.08
C ASP A 182 4.26 9.28 -1.98
N ASN A 183 3.26 8.40 -1.85
CA ASN A 183 3.18 7.20 -2.69
C ASN A 183 2.47 7.49 -4.02
N VAL A 184 2.81 6.71 -5.05
CA VAL A 184 2.22 6.82 -6.39
C VAL A 184 1.57 5.50 -6.77
N PHE A 185 0.27 5.53 -7.07
CA PHE A 185 -0.52 4.38 -7.50
C PHE A 185 -0.95 4.57 -8.96
N LEU A 186 -0.47 3.71 -9.84
CA LEU A 186 -0.73 3.74 -11.28
C LEU A 186 -1.47 2.47 -11.70
N GLY A 187 -2.79 2.56 -11.88
CA GLY A 187 -3.61 1.40 -12.19
C GLY A 187 -3.65 1.00 -13.65
N ASP A 188 -3.47 1.97 -14.55
CA ASP A 188 -3.63 1.77 -15.99
C ASP A 188 -4.94 1.05 -16.38
N ASP A 189 -6.02 1.41 -15.69
CA ASP A 189 -7.36 0.84 -15.79
C ASP A 189 -7.45 -0.68 -15.55
N LYS A 190 -6.38 -1.34 -15.08
CA LYS A 190 -6.39 -2.77 -14.76
C LYS A 190 -7.39 -3.06 -13.65
N THR A 191 -8.29 -4.01 -13.89
CA THR A 191 -9.31 -4.43 -12.93
C THR A 191 -8.73 -4.73 -11.56
N GLY A 192 -9.37 -4.21 -10.52
CA GLY A 192 -8.97 -4.49 -9.13
C GLY A 192 -7.77 -3.67 -8.64
N THR A 193 -7.19 -2.79 -9.46
CA THR A 193 -6.18 -1.84 -8.99
C THR A 193 -6.78 -0.85 -7.99
N GLY A 194 -6.28 -0.87 -6.77
CA GLY A 194 -6.71 -0.03 -5.66
C GLY A 194 -5.60 0.88 -5.17
N GLY A 195 -5.95 1.71 -4.18
CA GLY A 195 -5.01 2.63 -3.56
C GLY A 195 -4.85 2.31 -2.08
N VAL A 196 -5.41 3.16 -1.22
CA VAL A 196 -5.28 3.02 0.23
C VAL A 196 -6.61 2.63 0.87
N ARG A 197 -6.56 1.62 1.75
CA ARG A 197 -7.70 1.21 2.60
C ARG A 197 -7.40 1.53 4.06
N ILE A 198 -8.27 2.31 4.69
CA ILE A 198 -8.11 2.87 6.03
C ILE A 198 -9.09 2.20 7.00
N ILE A 199 -8.52 1.67 8.08
CA ILE A 199 -9.21 1.14 9.28
C ILE A 199 -8.42 1.67 10.49
N ASN A 200 -8.99 1.61 11.69
CA ASN A 200 -8.33 1.96 12.96
C ASN A 200 -7.98 3.46 13.09
N ALA A 201 -7.33 3.83 14.20
CA ALA A 201 -7.15 5.22 14.59
C ALA A 201 -5.87 5.88 14.07
N ASP A 202 -5.87 7.22 14.05
CA ASP A 202 -4.69 8.09 13.88
C ASP A 202 -3.92 7.89 12.56
N GLN A 203 -4.60 7.37 11.53
CA GLN A 203 -3.98 7.12 10.24
C GLN A 203 -3.74 8.43 9.48
N THR A 204 -2.59 8.57 8.85
CA THR A 204 -2.27 9.68 7.94
C THR A 204 -2.13 9.17 6.51
N VAL A 205 -2.92 9.71 5.59
CA VAL A 205 -2.84 9.47 4.15
C VAL A 205 -2.65 10.80 3.46
N SER A 206 -1.40 11.15 3.16
CA SER A 206 -1.03 12.51 2.74
C SER A 206 -0.17 12.54 1.49
N ASN A 207 -0.38 13.53 0.62
CA ASN A 207 0.50 13.78 -0.52
C ASN A 207 0.68 12.58 -1.47
N ASN A 208 -0.30 11.68 -1.55
CA ASN A 208 -0.26 10.53 -2.46
C ASN A 208 -0.93 10.86 -3.79
N TYR A 209 -0.49 10.18 -4.85
CA TYR A 209 -1.03 10.32 -6.20
C TYR A 209 -1.66 9.00 -6.67
N PHE A 210 -2.89 9.07 -7.18
CA PHE A 210 -3.67 7.93 -7.61
C PHE A 210 -4.16 8.16 -9.05
N GLU A 211 -3.77 7.29 -9.99
CA GLU A 211 -4.14 7.44 -11.40
C GLU A 211 -4.72 6.16 -11.99
N ARG A 212 -5.87 6.28 -12.67
CA ARG A 212 -6.50 5.21 -13.46
C ARG A 212 -6.66 3.91 -12.68
N LEU A 213 -7.04 4.01 -11.40
CA LEU A 213 -7.34 2.87 -10.53
C LEU A 213 -8.77 2.40 -10.76
N ALA A 214 -8.95 1.13 -11.13
CA ALA A 214 -10.24 0.57 -11.55
C ALA A 214 -10.94 -0.29 -10.48
N GLY A 215 -10.39 -0.37 -9.27
CA GLY A 215 -10.98 -1.11 -8.17
C GLY A 215 -12.15 -0.40 -7.48
N SER A 216 -12.86 -1.14 -6.65
CA SER A 216 -14.04 -0.70 -5.89
C SER A 216 -14.08 -1.39 -4.51
N SER A 217 -14.97 -0.94 -3.62
CA SER A 217 -15.09 -1.48 -2.26
C SER A 217 -13.72 -1.47 -1.56
N ASN A 218 -13.24 -2.60 -1.05
CA ASN A 218 -11.92 -2.78 -0.43
C ASN A 218 -10.73 -2.39 -1.33
N ARG A 219 -10.93 -2.32 -2.65
CA ARG A 219 -9.91 -1.93 -3.63
C ARG A 219 -10.20 -0.58 -4.28
N SER A 220 -10.98 0.28 -3.63
CA SER A 220 -11.15 1.66 -4.10
C SER A 220 -9.81 2.41 -4.11
N ALA A 221 -9.70 3.50 -4.88
CA ALA A 221 -8.50 4.35 -4.83
C ALA A 221 -8.27 4.91 -3.42
N LEU A 222 -9.36 5.24 -2.74
CA LEU A 222 -9.41 5.44 -1.30
C LEU A 222 -10.62 4.67 -0.76
N ALA A 223 -10.41 3.85 0.26
CA ALA A 223 -11.47 3.13 0.97
C ALA A 223 -11.41 3.46 2.46
N VAL A 224 -12.38 4.21 2.97
CA VAL A 224 -12.58 4.46 4.41
C VAL A 224 -13.63 3.47 4.90
N MET A 225 -13.22 2.55 5.77
CA MET A 225 -14.10 1.47 6.22
C MET A 225 -15.05 1.90 7.33
N ASP A 226 -16.23 1.30 7.35
CA ASP A 226 -17.03 1.17 8.56
C ASP A 226 -16.46 0.04 9.45
N ALA A 227 -16.85 0.05 10.71
CA ALA A 227 -16.31 -0.84 11.72
C ALA A 227 -17.35 -1.39 12.68
N GLN A 228 -16.94 -2.35 13.48
CA GLN A 228 -17.70 -2.81 14.65
C GLN A 228 -17.43 -1.84 15.82
N ALA A 229 -18.40 -1.67 16.72
CA ALA A 229 -18.24 -0.78 17.87
C ALA A 229 -17.19 -1.30 18.87
N ASP A 230 -17.18 -2.62 19.09
CA ASP A 230 -16.24 -3.31 19.98
C ASP A 230 -15.72 -4.59 19.28
N PRO A 231 -14.81 -4.45 18.30
CA PRO A 231 -14.31 -5.59 17.55
C PRO A 231 -13.32 -6.43 18.38
N PRO A 232 -13.24 -7.75 18.13
CA PRO A 232 -12.06 -8.51 18.54
C PRO A 232 -10.81 -7.97 17.82
N LEU A 233 -9.59 -8.30 18.27
CA LEU A 233 -8.34 -7.85 17.64
C LEU A 233 -8.23 -8.19 16.15
N SER A 234 -8.88 -9.27 15.71
CA SER A 234 -8.95 -9.70 14.31
C SER A 234 -10.07 -9.01 13.51
N GLY A 235 -10.97 -8.28 14.17
CA GLY A 235 -12.07 -7.54 13.58
C GLY A 235 -11.65 -6.22 12.93
N TYR A 236 -12.63 -5.34 12.70
CA TYR A 236 -12.41 -4.00 12.13
C TYR A 236 -12.69 -2.95 13.20
N ALA A 237 -11.65 -2.22 13.62
CA ALA A 237 -11.79 -1.11 14.56
C ALA A 237 -12.15 0.20 13.85
N PRO A 238 -12.94 1.07 14.52
CA PRO A 238 -13.38 2.33 13.93
C PRO A 238 -12.24 3.18 13.40
N VAL A 239 -12.49 3.82 12.26
CA VAL A 239 -11.64 4.91 11.76
C VAL A 239 -11.90 6.13 12.64
N VAL A 240 -10.89 6.52 13.42
CA VAL A 240 -10.95 7.68 14.33
C VAL A 240 -9.73 8.55 14.10
N ASN A 241 -9.92 9.87 14.03
CA ASN A 241 -8.81 10.82 13.90
C ASN A 241 -7.90 10.58 12.68
N ALA A 242 -8.47 10.12 11.56
CA ALA A 242 -7.71 9.97 10.33
C ALA A 242 -7.48 11.35 9.66
N THR A 243 -6.28 11.56 9.15
CA THR A 243 -5.91 12.73 8.33
C THR A 243 -5.71 12.30 6.88
N ILE A 244 -6.61 12.72 5.99
CA ILE A 244 -6.58 12.39 4.56
C ILE A 244 -6.45 13.70 3.78
N ASN A 245 -5.22 14.10 3.44
CA ASN A 245 -5.02 15.42 2.86
C ASN A 245 -4.01 15.49 1.73
N ARG A 246 -4.15 16.53 0.88
CA ARG A 246 -3.22 16.78 -0.23
C ARG A 246 -3.03 15.57 -1.15
N ASN A 247 -4.04 14.71 -1.31
CA ASN A 247 -3.95 13.61 -2.26
C ASN A 247 -4.50 14.07 -3.63
N THR A 248 -3.92 13.54 -4.72
CA THR A 248 -4.41 13.77 -6.09
C THR A 248 -4.98 12.47 -6.66
N PHE A 249 -6.24 12.51 -7.11
CA PHE A 249 -6.93 11.41 -7.76
C PHE A 249 -7.24 11.78 -9.21
N VAL A 250 -6.66 11.06 -10.17
CA VAL A 250 -6.84 11.28 -11.62
C VAL A 250 -7.49 10.05 -12.23
N ASP A 251 -8.69 10.21 -12.79
CA ASP A 251 -9.45 9.16 -13.49
C ASP A 251 -9.66 7.87 -12.68
N VAL A 252 -9.71 7.97 -11.35
CA VAL A 252 -10.00 6.82 -10.49
C VAL A 252 -11.47 6.43 -10.59
N ALA A 253 -11.76 5.14 -10.44
CA ALA A 253 -13.12 4.62 -10.51
C ALA A 253 -13.94 4.92 -9.24
N LYS A 254 -13.33 4.81 -8.06
CA LYS A 254 -14.01 4.92 -6.76
C LYS A 254 -13.17 5.60 -5.68
N ILE A 255 -13.80 6.50 -4.94
CA ILE A 255 -13.39 7.01 -3.62
C ILE A 255 -14.54 6.67 -2.67
N SER A 256 -14.35 5.72 -1.77
CA SER A 256 -15.45 5.09 -1.05
C SER A 256 -15.39 5.33 0.45
N PHE A 257 -16.51 5.75 1.02
CA PHE A 257 -16.72 5.90 2.46
C PHE A 257 -17.76 4.90 2.97
N GLY A 258 -17.58 4.41 4.20
CA GLY A 258 -18.41 3.36 4.78
C GLY A 258 -18.24 2.00 4.12
N VAL A 259 -17.03 1.71 3.61
CA VAL A 259 -16.74 0.43 2.97
C VAL A 259 -16.93 -0.70 3.98
N GLY A 260 -17.68 -1.73 3.58
CA GLY A 260 -17.95 -2.90 4.42
C GLY A 260 -19.16 -2.76 5.36
N HIS A 261 -19.91 -1.66 5.29
CA HIS A 261 -21.14 -1.47 6.06
C HIS A 261 -22.07 -2.69 5.93
N ASP A 262 -22.44 -3.28 7.06
CA ASP A 262 -23.22 -4.51 7.13
C ASP A 262 -23.87 -4.61 8.53
N GLU A 263 -25.19 -4.34 8.60
CA GLU A 263 -25.97 -4.41 9.83
C GLU A 263 -25.94 -5.82 10.47
N ALA A 264 -26.00 -6.87 9.64
CA ALA A 264 -26.02 -8.25 10.14
C ALA A 264 -24.68 -8.66 10.77
N LYS A 265 -23.57 -8.04 10.34
CA LYS A 265 -22.24 -8.24 10.92
C LYS A 265 -21.88 -7.21 12.00
N GLY A 266 -22.78 -6.26 12.29
CA GLY A 266 -22.53 -5.16 13.22
C GLY A 266 -21.46 -4.17 12.75
N ILE A 267 -21.13 -4.15 11.46
CA ILE A 267 -20.17 -3.22 10.85
C ILE A 267 -20.96 -1.96 10.47
N VAL A 268 -21.24 -1.11 11.46
CA VAL A 268 -22.14 0.05 11.33
C VAL A 268 -21.56 1.35 11.87
N VAL A 269 -20.34 1.30 12.41
CA VAL A 269 -19.67 2.48 12.98
C VAL A 269 -18.90 3.21 11.89
N ALA A 270 -19.42 4.36 11.50
CA ALA A 270 -18.79 5.27 10.54
C ALA A 270 -17.56 5.97 11.12
N ALA A 271 -16.70 6.46 10.22
CA ALA A 271 -15.52 7.22 10.59
C ALA A 271 -15.86 8.48 11.40
N SER A 272 -15.03 8.80 12.40
CA SER A 272 -15.25 9.94 13.31
C SER A 272 -13.97 10.73 13.58
N ASN A 273 -14.13 11.99 14.01
CA ASN A 273 -13.05 12.93 14.31
C ASN A 273 -11.99 13.05 13.19
N SER A 274 -12.36 12.74 11.95
CA SER A 274 -11.42 12.61 10.84
C SER A 274 -11.48 13.83 9.92
N ARG A 275 -10.49 13.97 9.05
CA ARG A 275 -10.35 15.13 8.16
C ARG A 275 -10.06 14.67 6.73
N PHE A 276 -10.79 15.23 5.77
CA PHE A 276 -10.56 15.08 4.34
C PHE A 276 -10.33 16.47 3.74
N SER A 277 -9.07 16.87 3.56
CA SER A 277 -8.75 18.26 3.23
C SER A 277 -7.74 18.46 2.12
N ALA A 278 -7.89 19.54 1.35
CA ALA A 278 -6.94 19.91 0.30
C ALA A 278 -6.69 18.80 -0.74
N ASN A 279 -7.63 17.88 -0.96
CA ASN A 279 -7.49 16.83 -1.97
C ASN A 279 -7.95 17.36 -3.34
N LEU A 280 -7.30 16.89 -4.41
CA LEU A 280 -7.65 17.16 -5.79
C LEU A 280 -8.26 15.91 -6.43
N ILE A 281 -9.47 16.02 -6.95
CA ILE A 281 -10.15 14.94 -7.67
C ILE A 281 -10.43 15.42 -9.09
N VAL A 282 -9.82 14.80 -10.10
CA VAL A 282 -10.05 15.14 -11.51
C VAL A 282 -10.40 13.88 -12.27
N ASN A 283 -11.53 13.89 -12.96
CA ASN A 283 -11.93 12.79 -13.83
C ASN A 283 -12.23 13.32 -15.23
N ARG A 284 -11.39 12.95 -16.18
CA ARG A 284 -11.45 13.36 -17.59
C ARG A 284 -12.50 12.57 -18.37
N THR A 285 -12.92 11.41 -17.86
CA THR A 285 -13.92 10.55 -18.51
C THR A 285 -15.34 10.79 -17.99
N SER A 286 -15.62 11.96 -17.40
CA SER A 286 -16.91 12.33 -16.79
C SER A 286 -17.41 11.41 -15.67
N ARG A 287 -16.57 10.51 -15.14
CA ARG A 287 -16.95 9.65 -14.00
C ARG A 287 -16.96 10.48 -12.72
N ASN A 288 -17.92 10.20 -11.84
CA ASN A 288 -17.98 10.77 -10.49
C ASN A 288 -17.55 9.71 -9.46
N PRO A 289 -16.29 9.71 -8.99
CA PRO A 289 -15.77 8.62 -8.16
C PRO A 289 -16.30 8.51 -6.72
N PRO A 290 -16.68 9.58 -5.99
CA PRO A 290 -17.11 9.47 -4.61
C PRO A 290 -18.39 8.64 -4.46
N ASN A 291 -18.43 7.78 -3.45
CA ASN A 291 -19.65 7.18 -2.93
C ASN A 291 -19.57 7.02 -1.40
N ALA A 292 -20.73 6.86 -0.77
CA ALA A 292 -20.83 6.63 0.66
C ALA A 292 -21.92 5.59 0.93
N ALA A 293 -21.61 4.61 1.78
CA ALA A 293 -22.60 3.67 2.31
C ALA A 293 -23.12 4.07 3.70
N SER A 294 -22.44 5.02 4.35
CA SER A 294 -22.71 5.45 5.72
C SER A 294 -22.57 6.96 5.88
N SER A 295 -22.96 7.48 7.05
CA SER A 295 -22.86 8.90 7.37
C SER A 295 -21.42 9.43 7.25
N LEU A 296 -21.30 10.65 6.70
CA LEU A 296 -20.03 11.37 6.58
C LEU A 296 -19.84 12.44 7.67
N ALA A 297 -20.77 12.55 8.63
CA ALA A 297 -20.79 13.63 9.62
C ALA A 297 -19.57 13.65 10.55
N GLY A 298 -18.88 12.51 10.71
CA GLY A 298 -17.66 12.40 11.49
C GLY A 298 -16.37 12.78 10.75
N ILE A 299 -16.47 13.25 9.51
CA ILE A 299 -15.35 13.68 8.68
C ILE A 299 -15.52 15.16 8.34
N ASP A 300 -14.54 15.98 8.71
CA ASP A 300 -14.46 17.38 8.30
C ASP A 300 -13.88 17.50 6.88
N PHE A 301 -14.65 18.07 5.96
CA PHE A 301 -14.25 18.30 4.59
C PHE A 301 -13.88 19.78 4.39
N SER A 302 -12.65 20.06 3.94
CA SER A 302 -12.21 21.45 3.75
C SER A 302 -11.17 21.64 2.65
N GLY A 303 -11.34 22.68 1.82
CA GLY A 303 -10.36 23.08 0.81
C GLY A 303 -10.11 22.07 -0.32
N ASN A 304 -11.00 21.09 -0.50
CA ASN A 304 -10.87 20.12 -1.59
C ASN A 304 -11.38 20.71 -2.91
N VAL A 305 -10.88 20.22 -4.04
CA VAL A 305 -11.36 20.58 -5.38
C VAL A 305 -11.74 19.31 -6.13
N GLN A 306 -12.90 19.35 -6.78
CA GLN A 306 -13.32 18.30 -7.72
C GLN A 306 -13.67 18.89 -9.08
N SER A 307 -13.11 18.28 -10.13
CA SER A 307 -13.34 18.65 -11.53
C SER A 307 -14.15 17.57 -12.26
N PRO A 308 -15.15 17.98 -13.09
CA PRO A 308 -15.53 19.37 -13.40
C PRO A 308 -16.46 20.01 -12.37
N ALA A 309 -17.11 19.20 -11.53
CA ALA A 309 -18.07 19.64 -10.53
C ALA A 309 -17.94 18.81 -9.24
N ALA A 310 -18.34 19.38 -8.12
CA ALA A 310 -18.36 18.69 -6.84
C ALA A 310 -19.44 17.60 -6.83
N SER A 311 -19.09 16.42 -6.34
CA SER A 311 -20.03 15.33 -6.12
C SER A 311 -21.07 15.70 -5.07
N THR A 312 -22.33 15.36 -5.32
CA THR A 312 -23.42 15.48 -4.33
C THR A 312 -23.27 14.54 -3.14
N VAL A 313 -22.34 13.59 -3.20
CA VAL A 313 -21.98 12.71 -2.06
C VAL A 313 -21.33 13.51 -0.93
N PHE A 314 -20.59 14.56 -1.25
CA PHE A 314 -19.94 15.37 -0.22
C PHE A 314 -20.94 16.30 0.46
N PRO A 315 -20.94 16.40 1.81
CA PRO A 315 -21.86 17.28 2.53
C PRO A 315 -21.47 18.77 2.45
N GLY A 316 -20.32 19.08 1.86
CA GLY A 316 -19.70 20.41 1.79
C GLY A 316 -18.18 20.31 1.68
N GLY A 317 -17.47 21.45 1.69
CA GLY A 317 -16.01 21.45 1.78
C GLY A 317 -15.25 21.04 0.51
N VAL A 318 -15.96 20.88 -0.60
CA VAL A 318 -15.42 20.55 -1.92
C VAL A 318 -15.89 21.60 -2.93
N GLU A 319 -14.93 22.34 -3.49
CA GLU A 319 -15.17 23.27 -4.58
C GLU A 319 -15.31 22.50 -5.90
N GLY A 320 -16.45 22.65 -6.58
CA GLY A 320 -16.65 22.13 -7.92
C GLY A 320 -16.18 23.13 -8.96
N ARG A 321 -15.13 22.81 -9.73
CA ARG A 321 -14.69 23.64 -10.86
C ARG A 321 -13.91 22.87 -11.91
N GLY A 322 -13.91 23.38 -13.13
CA GLY A 322 -13.04 22.88 -14.20
C GLY A 322 -11.56 23.02 -13.82
N VAL A 323 -10.83 21.90 -13.85
CA VAL A 323 -9.38 21.85 -13.69
C VAL A 323 -8.78 21.17 -14.92
N SER A 324 -7.90 21.89 -15.63
CA SER A 324 -7.10 21.31 -16.71
C SER A 324 -5.87 20.62 -16.14
N LEU A 325 -5.44 19.54 -16.79
CA LEU A 325 -4.25 18.78 -16.40
C LEU A 325 -3.18 18.87 -17.50
N GLN A 326 -1.91 18.89 -17.09
CA GLN A 326 -0.75 18.71 -17.95
C GLN A 326 0.20 17.67 -17.34
N GLN A 327 1.06 17.04 -18.15
CA GLN A 327 2.08 16.14 -17.62
C GLN A 327 3.27 16.94 -17.09
N ALA A 328 3.68 16.67 -15.85
CA ALA A 328 4.94 17.13 -15.29
C ALA A 328 6.13 16.31 -15.84
N ALA A 329 7.36 16.77 -15.58
CA ALA A 329 8.57 16.03 -15.95
C ALA A 329 8.67 14.63 -15.28
N SER A 330 8.04 14.46 -14.11
CA SER A 330 7.88 13.16 -13.44
C SER A 330 6.94 12.21 -14.19
N GLY A 331 6.21 12.71 -15.21
CA GLY A 331 5.20 11.98 -15.95
C GLY A 331 3.86 11.84 -15.22
N LEU A 332 3.69 12.46 -14.05
CA LEU A 332 2.42 12.58 -13.34
C LEU A 332 1.59 13.73 -13.92
N TRP A 333 0.26 13.62 -13.87
CA TRP A 333 -0.63 14.71 -14.24
C TRP A 333 -0.74 15.72 -13.10
N VAL A 334 -0.52 16.99 -13.41
CA VAL A 334 -0.62 18.11 -12.47
C VAL A 334 -1.59 19.16 -12.99
N ALA A 335 -2.23 19.90 -12.09
CA ALA A 335 -3.14 20.98 -12.46
C ALA A 335 -2.42 22.11 -13.24
N ALA A 336 -3.09 22.64 -14.26
CA ALA A 336 -2.67 23.80 -15.04
C ALA A 336 -3.81 24.83 -15.11
N PRO A 337 -3.66 26.04 -14.51
CA PRO A 337 -2.53 26.49 -13.70
C PRO A 337 -2.39 25.70 -12.39
N ALA A 338 -1.21 25.79 -11.76
CA ALA A 338 -0.89 25.04 -10.55
C ALA A 338 -1.79 25.44 -9.36
N LEU A 339 -2.12 24.44 -8.53
CA LEU A 339 -2.88 24.59 -7.30
C LEU A 339 -1.99 24.27 -6.09
N PRO A 340 -1.17 25.22 -5.59
CA PRO A 340 -0.12 24.91 -4.61
C PRO A 340 -0.65 24.35 -3.27
N ALA A 341 -1.88 24.72 -2.91
CA ALA A 341 -2.52 24.30 -1.68
C ALA A 341 -3.44 23.07 -1.83
N VAL A 342 -3.62 22.51 -3.03
CA VAL A 342 -4.61 21.44 -3.30
C VAL A 342 -4.00 20.32 -4.14
N GLY A 343 -4.26 19.08 -3.74
CA GLY A 343 -3.67 17.89 -4.33
C GLY A 343 -2.25 17.66 -3.83
N ALA A 344 -1.65 16.59 -4.37
CA ALA A 344 -0.26 16.24 -4.15
C ALA A 344 0.65 17.34 -4.69
N ASP A 345 1.82 17.49 -4.06
CA ASP A 345 2.87 18.40 -4.48
C ASP A 345 3.15 18.21 -5.99
N PRO A 346 3.09 19.27 -6.82
CA PRO A 346 3.46 19.19 -8.22
C PRO A 346 4.90 18.71 -8.46
N ALA A 347 5.77 18.81 -7.45
CA ALA A 347 7.13 18.28 -7.46
C ALA A 347 7.24 16.81 -7.00
N LEU A 348 6.12 16.15 -6.64
CA LEU A 348 6.11 14.73 -6.30
C LEU A 348 6.73 13.92 -7.44
N ALA A 349 7.78 13.17 -7.10
CA ALA A 349 8.51 12.33 -8.02
C ALA A 349 8.25 10.85 -7.73
N MET A 350 8.14 10.08 -8.80
CA MET A 350 8.09 8.63 -8.70
C MET A 350 9.49 8.08 -8.45
N THR A 351 9.63 7.12 -7.53
CA THR A 351 10.82 6.26 -7.53
C THR A 351 10.91 5.56 -8.88
N ALA A 352 12.02 5.75 -9.60
CA ALA A 352 12.22 5.12 -10.90
C ALA A 352 12.30 3.60 -10.74
N ARG A 353 11.66 2.85 -11.66
CA ARG A 353 11.67 1.39 -11.65
C ARG A 353 13.10 0.84 -11.67
N GLU A 354 13.98 1.47 -12.44
CA GLU A 354 15.39 1.10 -12.61
C GLU A 354 16.22 1.38 -11.35
N ALA A 355 15.76 2.28 -10.47
CA ALA A 355 16.39 2.56 -9.18
C ALA A 355 16.00 1.56 -8.08
N THR A 356 15.19 0.55 -8.40
CA THR A 356 14.78 -0.52 -7.48
C THR A 356 15.35 -1.87 -7.90
N GLY A 357 15.49 -2.80 -6.96
CA GLY A 357 16.07 -4.11 -7.24
C GLY A 357 17.56 -4.04 -7.55
N VAL A 358 18.01 -4.87 -8.49
CA VAL A 358 19.42 -4.94 -8.95
C VAL A 358 19.53 -4.62 -10.43
N ASP A 359 20.71 -4.21 -10.88
CA ASP A 359 21.04 -3.96 -12.28
C ASP A 359 21.50 -5.22 -13.03
N TRP A 360 22.02 -6.21 -12.30
CA TRP A 360 22.60 -7.44 -12.85
C TRP A 360 21.59 -8.60 -13.02
N TYR A 361 20.34 -8.44 -12.60
CA TYR A 361 19.28 -9.44 -12.80
C TYR A 361 18.06 -8.83 -13.48
N PRO A 362 17.55 -9.42 -14.57
CA PRO A 362 16.46 -8.81 -15.33
C PRO A 362 15.16 -8.75 -14.51
N LYS A 363 14.44 -7.64 -14.65
CA LYS A 363 13.08 -7.49 -14.13
C LYS A 363 12.09 -8.05 -15.15
N VAL A 364 11.72 -9.32 -14.99
CA VAL A 364 10.73 -10.02 -15.83
C VAL A 364 9.34 -9.84 -15.22
N GLY A 365 8.47 -9.09 -15.90
CA GLY A 365 7.13 -8.81 -15.37
C GLY A 365 6.32 -7.86 -16.23
N GLU A 366 5.37 -7.15 -15.62
CA GLU A 366 4.54 -6.16 -16.30
C GLU A 366 5.37 -4.94 -16.71
N VAL A 367 5.98 -5.02 -17.89
CA VAL A 367 6.49 -3.83 -18.57
C VAL A 367 5.29 -3.01 -19.02
N ALA A 368 5.07 -1.84 -18.43
CA ALA A 368 4.31 -0.79 -19.13
C ALA A 368 4.82 0.60 -18.70
N LEU A 369 4.88 1.63 -19.56
CA LEU A 369 3.81 2.21 -20.39
C LEU A 369 4.33 2.74 -21.74
N SER A 370 3.61 2.48 -22.83
CA SER A 370 3.67 3.36 -24.02
C SER A 370 3.03 4.70 -23.66
N ARG A 371 3.77 5.57 -22.97
CA ARG A 371 3.48 7.01 -22.98
C ARG A 371 4.05 7.56 -24.28
N THR A 372 3.35 7.31 -25.39
CA THR A 372 3.61 8.08 -26.61
C THR A 372 3.60 9.54 -26.22
N ARG A 373 4.69 10.26 -26.49
CA ARG A 373 4.83 11.72 -26.32
C ARG A 373 3.87 12.53 -27.18
N ASN A 374 2.92 11.88 -27.82
CA ASN A 374 1.93 12.52 -28.65
C ASN A 374 0.68 12.61 -27.80
N GLY A 375 0.48 13.81 -27.24
CA GLY A 375 -0.86 14.21 -26.85
C GLY A 375 -1.83 13.84 -27.98
N VAL A 376 -3.03 13.43 -27.58
CA VAL A 376 -4.07 12.79 -28.39
C VAL A 376 -3.92 11.26 -28.48
N ASP A 377 -4.71 10.56 -27.66
CA ASP A 377 -5.74 9.70 -28.26
C ASP A 377 -6.92 9.40 -27.31
N ARG A 378 -8.07 9.89 -27.77
CA ARG A 378 -9.49 9.55 -27.54
C ARG A 378 -10.11 9.70 -26.15
#